data_AF-A0A1H9LAV6-F1
#
_entry.id   AF-A0A1H9LAV6-F1
#
_cell.length_a   1.000
_cell.length_b   1.000
_cell.length_c   1.000
_cell.angle_alpha   90.00
_cell.angle_beta   90.00
_cell.angle_gamma   90.00
#
_symmetry.space_group_name_H-M   'P 1'
#
loop_
_entity.id
_entity.type
_entity.pdbx_description
1 polymer ?
#
loop_
_entity_poly.entity_id
_entity_poly.type
_entity_poly.pdbx_seq_one_letter_code
_entity_poly.pdbx_strand_id
1 'polypeptide(L)'
;MRFIKLLLPLGIIAVTGCANPSSITEEKLSTWTNDELCRGLGTYKGDGSVVLKIHAELECRGSRINNERCYALENAVRSEASDFSITPTARPSVQERVFDKEKGKYILQQSGPQAGLDIRKP
;
A
#
# COMPACT_ATOMS: atom_id res chain seq x y z
N MET A 1 -58.51 16.48 -27.42
CA MET A 1 -57.46 17.51 -27.30
C MET A 1 -57.92 18.49 -26.21
N ARG A 2 -57.27 18.74 -25.08
CA ARG A 2 -55.89 18.57 -24.62
C ARG A 2 -55.92 18.26 -23.12
N PHE A 3 -55.19 17.21 -22.72
CA PHE A 3 -54.69 17.02 -21.35
C PHE A 3 -53.79 18.20 -20.98
N ILE A 4 -53.88 18.73 -19.76
CA ILE A 4 -52.82 19.46 -19.03
C ILE A 4 -53.41 19.85 -17.66
N LYS A 5 -52.75 19.75 -16.50
CA LYS A 5 -51.57 19.04 -16.00
C LYS A 5 -51.74 19.14 -14.48
N LEU A 6 -51.61 18.02 -13.80
CA LEU A 6 -51.37 17.95 -12.36
C LEU A 6 -50.11 18.80 -12.07
N LEU A 7 -50.23 19.89 -11.30
CA LEU A 7 -49.08 20.68 -10.86
C LEU A 7 -49.12 20.80 -9.34
N LEU A 8 -48.63 19.76 -8.68
CA LEU A 8 -48.00 19.86 -7.38
C LEU A 8 -46.57 19.36 -7.57
N PRO A 9 -45.56 20.17 -7.28
CA PRO A 9 -44.41 19.58 -6.63
C PRO A 9 -43.99 20.40 -5.41
N LEU A 10 -44.02 19.72 -4.26
CA LEU A 10 -43.26 20.06 -3.07
C LEU A 10 -41.78 20.28 -3.47
N GLY A 11 -41.33 21.53 -3.39
CA GLY A 11 -39.94 21.91 -3.60
C GLY A 11 -39.06 21.55 -2.41
N ILE A 12 -38.59 20.31 -2.41
CA ILE A 12 -37.19 19.86 -2.23
C ILE A 12 -36.37 20.61 -1.16
N ILE A 13 -36.19 19.96 -0.02
CA ILE A 13 -35.13 20.27 0.96
C ILE A 13 -33.79 19.96 0.29
N ALA A 14 -33.03 21.00 -0.05
CA ALA A 14 -31.68 20.88 -0.57
C ALA A 14 -30.71 20.48 0.56
N VAL A 15 -30.48 19.18 0.72
CA VAL A 15 -29.32 18.67 1.46
C VAL A 15 -28.14 18.69 0.48
N THR A 16 -27.48 19.84 0.33
CA THR A 16 -26.18 19.88 -0.34
C THR A 16 -25.15 19.26 0.58
N GLY A 17 -24.98 17.94 0.49
CA GLY A 17 -23.80 17.26 1.01
C GLY A 17 -22.60 17.77 0.23
N CYS A 18 -21.66 18.43 0.92
CA CYS A 18 -20.36 18.81 0.36
C CYS A 18 -19.54 17.55 0.04
N ALA A 19 -19.79 16.94 -1.12
CA ALA A 19 -18.82 16.07 -1.74
C ALA A 19 -17.83 16.99 -2.47
N ASN A 20 -16.70 17.30 -1.86
CA ASN A 20 -15.53 17.69 -2.65
C ASN A 20 -15.01 16.39 -3.28
N PRO A 21 -15.26 16.12 -4.57
CA PRO A 21 -14.68 14.93 -5.18
C PRO A 21 -13.17 15.10 -5.15
N SER A 22 -12.48 14.15 -4.53
CA SER A 22 -11.03 14.09 -4.59
C SER A 22 -10.59 14.12 -6.05
N SER A 23 -9.68 15.05 -6.38
CA SER A 23 -9.32 15.41 -7.77
C SER A 23 -8.55 14.33 -8.54
N ILE A 24 -8.31 13.18 -7.91
CA ILE A 24 -7.58 12.06 -8.49
C ILE A 24 -8.58 11.09 -9.13
N THR A 25 -8.45 10.95 -10.45
CA THR A 25 -9.22 10.03 -11.28
C THR A 25 -8.50 8.69 -11.41
N GLU A 26 -9.27 7.63 -11.70
CA GLU A 26 -8.73 6.28 -11.96
C GLU A 26 -7.80 6.29 -13.18
N GLU A 27 -8.15 7.04 -14.23
CA GLU A 27 -7.30 7.22 -15.41
C GLU A 27 -5.91 7.77 -15.03
N LYS A 28 -5.86 8.75 -14.13
CA LYS A 28 -4.59 9.29 -13.63
C LYS A 28 -3.80 8.23 -12.85
N LEU A 29 -4.46 7.45 -11.99
CA LEU A 29 -3.80 6.39 -11.22
C LEU A 29 -3.25 5.27 -12.12
N SER A 30 -3.93 4.95 -13.22
CA SER A 30 -3.45 3.95 -14.18
C SER A 30 -2.09 4.31 -14.80
N THR A 31 -1.78 5.61 -14.90
CA THR A 31 -0.48 6.09 -15.41
C THR A 31 0.66 5.98 -14.40
N TRP A 32 0.36 5.79 -13.12
CA TRP A 32 1.37 5.70 -12.07
C TRP A 32 2.07 4.34 -12.09
N THR A 33 3.35 4.33 -11.74
CA THR A 33 4.10 3.12 -11.43
C THR A 33 3.66 2.50 -10.10
N ASN A 34 4.02 1.24 -9.87
CA ASN A 34 3.71 0.57 -8.60
C ASN A 34 4.31 1.31 -7.39
N ASP A 35 5.54 1.85 -7.53
CA ASP A 35 6.17 2.63 -6.47
C ASP A 35 5.44 3.95 -6.19
N GLU A 36 4.94 4.63 -7.24
CA GLU A 36 4.15 5.86 -7.10
C GLU A 36 2.80 5.59 -6.43
N LEU A 37 2.12 4.49 -6.77
CA LEU A 37 0.91 4.05 -6.08
C LEU A 37 1.18 3.77 -4.60
N CYS A 38 2.25 3.04 -4.28
CA CYS A 38 2.63 2.73 -2.90
C CYS A 38 3.01 3.98 -2.09
N ARG A 39 3.74 4.94 -2.67
CA ARG A 39 4.00 6.23 -2.03
C ARG A 39 2.73 7.04 -1.86
N GLY A 40 1.84 6.99 -2.86
CA GLY A 40 0.54 7.65 -2.86
C GLY A 40 -0.33 7.25 -1.65
N LEU A 41 -0.32 5.98 -1.25
CA LEU A 41 -1.01 5.53 -0.02
C LEU A 41 -0.57 6.33 1.21
N GLY A 42 0.73 6.60 1.35
CA GLY A 42 1.27 7.42 2.43
C GLY A 42 0.95 8.91 2.28
N THR A 43 1.06 9.44 1.06
CA THR A 43 0.80 10.85 0.74
C THR A 43 -0.66 11.25 0.99
N TYR A 44 -1.60 10.39 0.60
CA TYR A 44 -3.03 10.66 0.67
C TYR A 44 -3.71 10.04 1.89
N LYS A 45 -2.96 9.69 2.95
CA LYS A 45 -3.50 9.04 4.17
C LYS A 45 -4.72 9.71 4.80
N GLY A 46 -4.89 11.02 4.60
CA GLY A 46 -6.03 11.81 5.09
C GLY A 46 -7.24 11.87 4.15
N ASP A 47 -7.09 11.40 2.91
CA ASP A 47 -8.15 11.35 1.90
C ASP A 47 -8.51 9.89 1.61
N GLY A 48 -9.46 9.36 2.39
CA GLY A 48 -9.90 7.97 2.27
C GLY A 48 -10.45 7.63 0.88
N SER A 49 -11.03 8.59 0.16
CA SER A 49 -11.56 8.34 -1.19
C SER A 49 -10.43 8.08 -2.19
N VAL A 50 -9.34 8.85 -2.13
CA VAL A 50 -8.17 8.62 -2.99
C VAL A 50 -7.47 7.32 -2.61
N VAL A 51 -7.31 7.05 -1.31
CA VAL A 51 -6.66 5.82 -0.83
C VAL A 51 -7.38 4.58 -1.35
N LEU A 52 -8.71 4.55 -1.33
CA LEU A 52 -9.49 3.43 -1.88
C LEU A 52 -9.30 3.26 -3.38
N LYS A 53 -9.22 4.36 -4.15
CA LYS A 53 -8.94 4.31 -5.59
C LYS A 53 -7.53 3.77 -5.87
N ILE A 54 -6.54 4.16 -5.07
CA ILE A 54 -5.16 3.64 -5.18
C ILE A 54 -5.13 2.14 -4.86
N HIS A 55 -5.83 1.69 -3.81
CA HIS A 55 -5.95 0.28 -3.49
C HIS A 55 -6.61 -0.52 -4.62
N ALA A 56 -7.69 -0.02 -5.20
CA ALA A 56 -8.35 -0.69 -6.33
C ALA A 56 -7.42 -0.86 -7.54
N GLU A 57 -6.61 0.16 -7.86
CA GLU A 57 -5.62 0.06 -8.94
C GLU A 57 -4.50 -0.94 -8.60
N LEU A 58 -4.04 -0.97 -7.35
CA LEU A 58 -3.05 -1.95 -6.89
C LEU A 58 -3.61 -3.39 -6.95
N GLU A 59 -4.85 -3.60 -6.52
CA GLU A 59 -5.53 -4.90 -6.60
C GLU A 59 -5.69 -5.36 -8.06
N CYS A 60 -6.06 -4.44 -8.96
CA CYS A 60 -6.15 -4.70 -10.40
C CYS A 60 -4.83 -5.19 -10.99
N ARG A 61 -3.70 -4.66 -10.51
CA ARG A 61 -2.34 -5.06 -10.94
C ARG A 61 -1.86 -6.37 -10.32
N GLY A 62 -2.48 -6.80 -9.22
CA GLY A 62 -2.30 -8.10 -8.60
C GLY A 62 -0.85 -8.42 -8.22
N SER A 63 -0.39 -9.64 -8.55
CA SER A 63 0.88 -10.23 -8.11
C SER A 63 2.15 -9.52 -8.61
N ARG A 64 2.02 -8.42 -9.36
CA ARG A 64 3.14 -7.61 -9.85
C ARG A 64 3.65 -6.61 -8.79
N ILE A 65 3.01 -6.56 -7.63
CA ILE A 65 3.37 -5.66 -6.53
C ILE A 65 4.13 -6.44 -5.47
N ASN A 66 5.33 -5.95 -5.13
CA ASN A 66 6.06 -6.43 -3.98
C ASN A 66 5.51 -5.75 -2.72
N ASN A 67 4.75 -6.49 -1.92
CA ASN A 67 4.05 -5.96 -0.73
C ASN A 67 5.01 -5.38 0.31
N GLU A 68 6.18 -5.98 0.51
CA GLU A 68 7.18 -5.50 1.47
C GLU A 68 7.77 -4.15 1.03
N ARG A 69 8.10 -4.03 -0.26
CA ARG A 69 8.54 -2.76 -0.85
C ARG A 69 7.45 -1.70 -0.75
N CYS A 70 6.20 -2.08 -1.00
CA CYS A 70 5.06 -1.15 -0.95
C CYS A 70 4.85 -0.60 0.46
N TYR A 71 4.83 -1.48 1.46
CA TYR A 71 4.72 -1.11 2.87
C TYR A 71 5.85 -0.18 3.31
N ALA A 72 7.08 -0.45 2.87
CA ALA A 72 8.22 0.39 3.20
C ALA A 72 8.12 1.79 2.55
N LEU A 73 7.67 1.87 1.29
CA LEU A 73 7.45 3.14 0.59
C LEU A 73 6.32 3.97 1.20
N GLU A 74 5.20 3.33 1.57
CA GLU A 74 4.10 3.98 2.28
C GLU A 74 4.59 4.58 3.61
N ASN A 75 5.31 3.78 4.41
CA ASN A 75 5.79 4.22 5.73
C ASN A 75 6.89 5.28 5.65
N ALA A 76 7.77 5.24 4.65
CA ALA A 76 8.76 6.28 4.43
C ALA A 76 8.08 7.65 4.23
N VAL A 77 6.99 7.69 3.47
CA VAL A 77 6.20 8.92 3.28
C VAL A 77 5.43 9.29 4.55
N ARG A 78 4.86 8.32 5.27
CA ARG A 78 4.06 8.57 6.48
C ARG A 78 4.87 9.13 7.67
N SER A 79 6.16 8.80 7.75
CA SER A 79 7.00 9.04 8.93
C SER A 79 7.74 10.38 8.95
N GLU A 80 7.63 11.23 7.92
CA GLU A 80 8.40 12.49 7.75
C GLU A 80 9.92 12.35 7.97
N ALA A 81 10.43 11.12 8.00
CA ALA A 81 11.82 10.83 8.24
C ALA A 81 12.50 10.74 6.87
N SER A 82 13.16 11.84 6.53
CA SER A 82 14.06 11.95 5.38
C SER A 82 15.08 10.81 5.38
N ASP A 83 15.14 10.11 4.26
CA ASP A 83 16.20 9.20 3.82
C ASP A 83 16.42 7.91 4.64
N PHE A 84 15.62 6.89 4.33
CA PHE A 84 15.99 5.48 4.58
C PHE A 84 16.37 4.79 3.27
N SER A 85 17.48 4.06 3.27
CA SER A 85 17.88 3.20 2.16
C SER A 85 17.39 1.77 2.40
N ILE A 86 16.57 1.26 1.48
CA ILE A 86 16.05 -0.11 1.51
C ILE A 86 16.80 -0.93 0.47
N THR A 87 17.63 -1.86 0.94
CA THR A 87 18.29 -2.84 0.07
C THR A 87 17.73 -4.24 0.36
N PRO A 88 17.16 -4.94 -0.64
CA PRO A 88 16.77 -6.33 -0.49
C PRO A 88 18.00 -7.15 -0.11
N THR A 89 18.05 -7.67 1.12
CA THR A 89 19.18 -8.47 1.56
C THR A 89 18.87 -9.93 1.24
N ALA A 90 19.23 -10.37 0.03
CA ALA A 90 19.34 -11.79 -0.26
C ALA A 90 20.66 -12.31 0.35
N ARG A 91 20.76 -12.32 1.69
CA ARG A 91 21.87 -13.03 2.35
C ARG A 91 21.55 -14.52 2.30
N PRO A 92 22.42 -15.37 1.71
CA PRO A 92 22.17 -16.79 1.65
C PRO A 92 22.11 -17.37 3.07
N SER A 93 21.15 -18.26 3.31
CA SER A 93 21.12 -19.05 4.54
C SER A 93 22.41 -19.87 4.64
N VAL A 94 23.15 -19.74 5.75
CA VAL A 94 24.37 -20.52 5.98
C VAL A 94 23.97 -21.82 6.67
N GLN A 95 24.47 -22.97 6.18
CA GLN A 95 24.35 -24.22 6.91
C GLN A 95 25.51 -24.30 7.89
N GLU A 96 25.21 -24.29 9.18
CA GLU A 96 26.20 -24.37 10.24
C GLU A 96 26.09 -25.71 10.97
N ARG A 97 27.24 -26.28 11.36
CA ARG A 97 27.28 -27.51 12.17
C ARG A 97 27.26 -27.12 13.64
N VAL A 98 26.10 -27.28 14.28
CA VAL A 98 25.89 -26.95 15.69
C VAL A 98 25.86 -28.25 16.50
N PHE A 99 26.52 -28.27 17.66
CA PHE A 99 26.52 -29.43 18.55
C PHE A 99 25.24 -29.45 19.39
N ASP A 100 24.37 -30.44 19.15
CA ASP A 100 23.15 -30.67 19.91
C ASP A 100 23.50 -31.47 21.17
N LYS A 101 23.45 -30.80 22.33
CA LYS A 101 23.79 -31.39 23.64
C LYS A 101 22.78 -32.45 24.10
N GLU A 102 21.53 -32.37 23.65
CA GLU A 102 20.49 -33.34 24.02
C GLU A 102 20.64 -34.62 23.19
N LYS A 103 21.02 -34.48 21.92
CA LYS A 103 21.24 -35.62 21.00
C LYS A 103 22.69 -36.14 21.00
N GLY A 104 23.60 -35.47 21.71
CA GLY A 104 25.02 -35.83 21.78
C GLY A 104 25.75 -35.84 20.43
N LYS A 105 25.28 -35.08 19.44
CA LYS A 105 25.82 -35.09 18.07
C LYS A 105 25.77 -33.74 17.40
N TYR A 106 26.63 -33.55 16.39
CA TYR A 106 26.55 -32.40 15.50
C TYR A 106 25.35 -32.52 14.55
N ILE A 107 24.58 -31.46 14.43
CA ILE A 107 23.47 -31.32 13.47
C ILE A 107 23.74 -30.16 12.52
N LEU A 108 23.25 -30.28 11.29
CA LEU A 108 23.21 -29.15 10.35
C LEU A 108 22.01 -28.29 10.69
N GLN A 109 22.25 -27.07 11.14
CA GLN A 109 21.24 -26.07 11.40
C GLN A 109 21.37 -24.96 10.36
N GLN A 110 20.26 -24.54 9.76
CA GLN A 110 20.26 -23.32 8.96
C GLN A 110 20.37 -22.13 9.92
N SER A 111 21.53 -21.47 9.93
CA SER A 111 21.76 -20.23 10.66
C SER A 111 22.01 -19.10 9.65
N GLY A 112 21.32 -17.99 9.82
CA GLY A 112 21.37 -16.88 8.89
C GLY A 112 20.13 -16.01 9.04
N PRO A 113 20.18 -14.72 8.65
CA PRO A 113 18.98 -13.90 8.64
C PRO A 113 17.97 -14.55 7.69
N GLN A 114 16.74 -14.73 8.16
CA GLN A 114 15.61 -15.07 7.29
C GLN A 114 15.42 -13.94 6.27
N ALA A 115 14.77 -14.23 5.13
CA ALA A 115 14.39 -13.20 4.17
C ALA A 115 13.77 -12.00 4.93
N GLY A 116 14.34 -10.83 4.72
CA GLY A 116 14.02 -9.66 5.52
C GLY A 116 14.58 -8.39 4.91
N LEU A 117 14.15 -7.25 5.46
CA LEU A 117 14.51 -5.92 5.00
C LEU A 117 15.57 -5.33 5.95
N ASP A 118 16.74 -4.94 5.44
CA ASP A 118 17.70 -4.12 6.20
C ASP A 118 17.33 -2.65 6.00
N ILE A 119 16.79 -2.03 7.06
CA ILE A 119 16.43 -0.60 7.08
C ILE A 119 17.53 0.13 7.82
N ARG A 120 18.29 0.97 7.10
CA ARG A 120 19.32 1.82 7.70
C ARG A 120 18.90 3.27 7.66
N LYS A 121 19.06 3.93 8.81
CA LYS A 121 19.06 5.38 8.95
C LYS A 121 20.52 5.87 8.88
N PRO A 122 20.82 7.02 8.25
CA PRO A 122 22.12 7.66 8.39
C PRO A 122 22.46 7.98 9.86
#